data_AF-A0A8X7XFL6-F1
#
_entry.id   AF-A0A8X7XFL6-F1
#
_cell.length_a   1.000
_cell.length_b   1.000
_cell.length_c   1.000
_cell.angle_alpha   90.00
_cell.angle_beta   90.00
_cell.angle_gamma   90.00
#
_symmetry.space_group_name_H-M   'P 1'
#
loop_
_entity.id
_entity.type
_entity.pdbx_description
1 polymer ?
#
loop_
_entity_poly.entity_id
_entity_poly.type
_entity_poly.pdbx_seq_one_letter_code
_entity_poly.pdbx_strand_id
1 'polypeptide(L)'
;MSATDRPNFLSQPVVKSVHLYRNGDPYFQGRKIVVNEKRVCNFESFLKEATSGVQAPFGAVRNIYTPSEGHRVDALEELESGQHYVAAGREKFKKLE
;
A
#
# COMPACT_ATOMS: atom_id res chain seq x y z
N MET A 1 -21.43 34.10 -16.17
CA MET A 1 -20.05 34.13 -16.70
C MET A 1 -19.19 34.83 -15.66
N SER A 2 -18.17 34.30 -15.03
CA SER A 2 -17.61 32.96 -14.88
C SER A 2 -16.87 33.04 -13.55
N ALA A 3 -17.09 32.10 -12.63
CA ALA A 3 -16.34 32.07 -11.38
C ALA A 3 -14.86 31.90 -11.73
N THR A 4 -14.04 32.81 -11.22
CA THR A 4 -12.60 32.89 -11.47
C THR A 4 -11.94 31.58 -11.04
N ASP A 5 -11.41 30.84 -12.00
CA ASP A 5 -10.54 29.69 -11.79
C ASP A 5 -9.25 30.20 -11.13
N ARG A 6 -9.22 30.15 -9.79
CA ARG A 6 -7.99 30.39 -9.03
C ARG A 6 -7.20 29.08 -9.08
N PRO A 7 -5.95 29.07 -9.60
CA PRO A 7 -5.14 27.87 -9.52
C PRO A 7 -4.89 27.57 -8.03
N ASN A 8 -5.32 26.38 -7.58
CA ASN A 8 -5.19 25.96 -6.19
C ASN A 8 -3.73 25.56 -5.90
N PHE A 9 -2.86 26.56 -5.69
CA PHE A 9 -1.44 26.38 -5.34
C PHE A 9 -1.21 25.77 -3.94
N LEU A 10 -2.27 25.40 -3.21
CA LEU A 10 -2.20 24.83 -1.86
C LEU A 10 -2.76 23.40 -1.76
N SER A 11 -2.93 22.69 -2.87
CA SER A 11 -3.26 21.26 -2.78
C SER A 11 -2.07 20.53 -2.15
N GLN A 12 -2.15 20.22 -0.87
CA GLN A 12 -1.19 19.31 -0.23
C GLN A 12 -1.14 18.04 -1.09
N PRO A 13 0.06 17.48 -1.37
CA PRO A 13 0.14 16.22 -2.07
C PRO A 13 -0.74 15.20 -1.35
N VAL A 14 -1.54 14.44 -2.10
CA VAL A 14 -2.39 13.42 -1.48
C VAL A 14 -1.44 12.38 -0.90
N VAL A 15 -1.47 12.27 0.43
CA VAL A 15 -0.68 11.29 1.17
C VAL A 15 -1.64 10.24 1.72
N LYS A 16 -1.48 8.99 1.28
CA LYS A 16 -2.19 7.85 1.86
C LYS A 16 -1.26 7.12 2.82
N SER A 17 -1.77 6.67 3.95
CA SER A 17 -0.97 5.83 4.86
C SER A 17 -1.65 4.49 5.06
N VAL A 18 -0.96 3.39 4.81
CA VAL A 18 -1.51 2.04 4.88
C VAL A 18 -0.70 1.17 5.84
N HIS A 19 -1.33 0.18 6.46
CA HIS A 19 -0.65 -0.79 7.32
C HIS A 19 -0.46 -2.11 6.57
N LEU A 20 0.79 -2.53 6.37
CA LEU A 20 1.13 -3.77 5.70
C LEU A 20 1.54 -4.86 6.69
N TYR A 21 0.94 -6.03 6.56
CA TYR A 21 1.34 -7.26 7.25
C TYR A 21 2.07 -8.19 6.29
N ARG A 22 2.78 -9.17 6.84
CA ARG A 22 3.44 -10.20 6.05
C ARG A 22 2.50 -11.39 5.90
N ASN A 23 2.39 -11.90 4.68
CA ASN A 23 1.58 -13.06 4.38
C ASN A 23 2.03 -14.29 5.19
N GLY A 24 1.14 -14.83 6.02
CA GLY A 24 1.39 -16.02 6.83
C GLY A 24 2.33 -15.83 8.03
N ASP A 25 2.59 -14.59 8.45
CA ASP A 25 3.39 -14.29 9.65
C ASP A 25 2.50 -13.64 10.73
N PRO A 26 1.96 -14.43 11.68
CA PRO A 26 1.07 -13.91 12.73
C PRO A 26 1.81 -13.11 13.80
N TYR A 27 3.14 -13.17 13.85
CA TYR A 27 3.94 -12.49 14.87
C TYR A 27 4.40 -11.10 14.43
N PHE A 28 4.35 -10.81 13.14
CA PHE A 28 4.65 -9.49 12.62
C PHE A 28 3.51 -8.51 12.88
N GLN A 29 3.76 -7.50 13.71
CA GLN A 29 2.78 -6.48 14.11
C GLN A 29 2.33 -5.54 12.98
N GLY A 30 2.92 -5.68 11.79
CA GLY A 30 2.65 -4.82 10.64
C GLY A 30 3.62 -3.64 10.54
N ARG A 31 3.62 -2.99 9.37
CA ARG A 31 4.41 -1.80 9.08
C ARG A 31 3.54 -0.75 8.42
N LYS A 32 3.52 0.46 8.97
CA LYS A 32 2.92 1.61 8.31
C LYS A 32 3.79 2.08 7.14
N ILE A 33 3.21 2.17 5.95
CA ILE A 33 3.82 2.72 4.73
C ILE A 33 3.06 3.99 4.34
N VAL A 34 3.80 5.02 3.96
CA VAL A 34 3.25 6.32 3.55
C VAL A 34 3.40 6.47 2.05
N VAL A 35 2.30 6.35 1.33
CA VAL A 35 2.22 6.58 -0.11
C VAL A 35 2.10 8.09 -0.33
N ASN A 36 3.20 8.70 -0.75
CA ASN A 36 3.22 10.08 -1.21
C ASN A 36 3.34 10.07 -2.73
N GLU A 37 2.35 10.62 -3.44
CA GLU A 37 2.32 10.64 -4.92
C GLU A 37 3.58 11.23 -5.56
N LYS A 38 4.30 12.13 -4.86
CA LYS A 38 5.57 12.69 -5.36
C LYS A 38 6.75 11.73 -5.28
N ARG A 39 6.70 10.70 -4.43
CA ARG A 39 7.78 9.72 -4.20
C ARG A 39 7.42 8.33 -4.73
N VAL A 40 6.17 7.93 -4.54
CA VAL A 40 5.58 6.68 -5.00
C VAL A 40 4.57 7.03 -6.07
N CYS A 41 5.07 7.15 -7.30
CA CYS A 41 4.26 7.61 -8.44
C CYS A 41 3.49 6.47 -9.14
N ASN A 42 3.77 5.21 -8.79
CA ASN A 42 3.09 4.05 -9.36
C ASN A 42 3.15 2.83 -8.43
N PHE A 43 2.37 1.80 -8.76
CA PHE A 43 2.23 0.60 -7.96
C PHE A 43 3.54 -0.19 -7.84
N GLU A 44 4.38 -0.24 -8.87
CA GLU A 44 5.69 -0.92 -8.79
C GLU A 44 6.63 -0.28 -7.76
N SER A 45 6.66 1.05 -7.72
CA SER A 45 7.41 1.81 -6.71
C SER A 45 6.88 1.53 -5.30
N PHE A 46 5.57 1.39 -5.16
CA PHE A 46 4.96 0.99 -3.89
C PHE A 46 5.38 -0.41 -3.46
N LEU A 47 5.42 -1.38 -4.38
CA LEU A 47 5.89 -2.74 -4.08
C LEU A 47 7.36 -2.77 -3.63
N LYS A 48 8.22 -1.89 -4.18
CA LYS A 48 9.62 -1.73 -3.76
C LYS A 48 9.72 -1.13 -2.36
N GLU A 49 8.92 -0.11 -2.06
CA GLU A 49 8.86 0.49 -0.73
C GLU A 49 8.29 -0.50 0.30
N ALA A 50 7.23 -1.23 -0.06
CA ALA A 50 6.68 -2.32 0.73
C ALA A 50 7.74 -3.37 1.02
N THR A 51 8.49 -3.83 0.01
CA THR A 51 9.61 -4.79 0.18
C THR A 51 10.63 -4.31 1.22
N SER A 52 11.06 -3.06 1.09
CA SER A 52 12.05 -2.46 1.99
C SER A 52 11.51 -2.25 3.41
N GLY A 53 10.22 -1.96 3.53
CA GLY A 53 9.54 -1.68 4.79
C GLY A 53 9.14 -2.94 5.57
N VAL A 54 8.61 -3.96 4.89
CA VAL A 54 8.17 -5.20 5.56
C VAL A 54 9.31 -6.17 5.78
N GLN A 55 10.36 -6.19 4.93
CA GLN A 55 11.53 -7.07 5.06
C GLN A 55 11.14 -8.53 5.34
N ALA A 56 10.25 -9.07 4.51
CA ALA A 56 9.68 -10.39 4.73
C ALA A 56 10.66 -11.53 4.41
N PRO A 57 10.56 -12.68 5.08
CA PRO A 57 11.40 -13.85 4.79
C PRO A 57 11.14 -14.43 3.39
N PHE A 58 9.97 -14.18 2.79
CA PHE A 58 9.66 -14.55 1.40
C PHE A 58 10.35 -13.64 0.37
N GLY A 59 11.11 -12.63 0.81
CA GLY A 59 11.84 -11.72 -0.06
C GLY A 59 10.94 -10.59 -0.62
N ALA A 60 11.06 -10.34 -1.92
CA ALA A 60 10.40 -9.20 -2.56
C ALA A 60 8.87 -9.34 -2.54
N VAL A 61 8.19 -8.25 -2.16
CA VAL A 61 6.74 -8.13 -2.27
C VAL A 61 6.36 -8.06 -3.74
N ARG A 62 5.46 -8.95 -4.16
CA ARG A 62 4.93 -9.04 -5.53
C ARG A 62 3.43 -8.84 -5.59
N ASN A 63 2.74 -9.07 -4.49
CA ASN A 63 1.29 -8.94 -4.40
C ASN A 63 0.92 -8.23 -3.09
N ILE A 64 -0.19 -7.51 -3.15
CA ILE A 64 -0.85 -6.87 -2.01
C ILE A 64 -2.27 -7.40 -1.98
N TYR A 65 -2.74 -7.82 -0.81
CA TYR A 65 -4.07 -8.38 -0.63
C TYR A 65 -4.86 -7.66 0.46
N THR A 66 -6.18 -7.66 0.34
CA THR A 66 -7.06 -7.33 1.47
C THR A 66 -6.96 -8.43 2.54
N PRO A 67 -6.97 -8.09 3.83
CA PRO A 67 -6.68 -9.05 4.90
C PRO A 67 -7.80 -10.09 5.12
N SER A 68 -9.06 -9.73 4.88
CA SER A 68 -10.20 -10.62 5.14
C SER A 68 -10.52 -11.57 4.00
N GLU A 69 -10.65 -11.01 2.79
CA GLU A 69 -11.09 -11.73 1.59
C GLU A 69 -9.93 -12.19 0.70
N GLY A 70 -8.71 -11.69 0.94
CA GLY A 70 -7.55 -12.01 0.10
C GLY A 70 -7.67 -11.45 -1.32
N HIS A 71 -8.50 -10.44 -1.54
CA HIS A 71 -8.62 -9.78 -2.83
C HIS A 71 -7.33 -9.04 -3.17
N ARG A 72 -6.86 -9.22 -4.39
CA ARG A 72 -5.64 -8.58 -4.86
C ARG A 72 -5.89 -7.11 -5.13
N VAL A 73 -4.95 -6.28 -4.70
CA VAL A 73 -4.85 -4.85 -5.01
C VAL A 73 -3.84 -4.71 -6.13
N ASP A 74 -4.21 -4.07 -7.24
CA ASP A 74 -3.35 -3.94 -8.42
C ASP A 74 -2.93 -2.48 -8.72
N ALA A 75 -3.55 -1.51 -8.06
CA ALA A 75 -3.27 -0.09 -8.27
C ALA A 75 -3.20 0.75 -6.97
N LEU A 76 -2.62 1.95 -7.04
CA LEU A 76 -2.50 2.85 -5.88
C LEU A 76 -3.84 3.47 -5.48
N GLU A 77 -4.76 3.57 -6.44
CA GLU A 77 -6.10 4.14 -6.32
C GLU A 77 -6.95 3.30 -5.37
N GLU A 78 -6.78 1.99 -5.42
CA GLU A 78 -7.43 0.99 -4.56
C GLU A 78 -6.88 0.96 -3.13
N LEU A 79 -5.75 1.62 -2.88
CA LEU A 79 -5.25 1.82 -1.52
C LEU A 79 -6.03 2.94 -0.84
N GLU A 80 -6.52 2.64 0.36
CA GLU A 80 -7.27 3.55 1.21
C GLU A 80 -6.43 3.94 2.43
N SER A 81 -6.39 5.24 2.74
CA SER A 81 -5.65 5.73 3.89
C SER A 81 -6.28 5.21 5.20
N GLY A 82 -5.44 4.73 6.11
CA GLY A 82 -5.82 4.12 7.38
C GLY A 82 -5.98 2.60 7.31
N GLN A 83 -6.16 2.03 6.11
CA GLN A 83 -6.53 0.62 5.96
C GLN A 83 -5.35 -0.35 6.05
N HIS A 84 -5.70 -1.62 6.24
CA HIS A 84 -4.78 -2.74 6.44
C HIS A 84 -4.73 -3.61 5.19
N TYR A 85 -3.53 -4.10 4.86
CA TYR A 85 -3.27 -4.96 3.71
C TYR A 85 -2.21 -6.01 4.04
N VAL A 86 -2.15 -7.06 3.24
CA VAL A 86 -1.18 -8.16 3.38
C VAL A 86 -0.23 -8.17 2.19
N ALA A 87 1.06 -8.00 2.47
CA ALA A 87 2.13 -8.11 1.50
C ALA A 87 2.55 -9.57 1.34
N ALA A 88 2.67 -10.03 0.10
CA ALA A 88 3.07 -11.39 -0.24
C ALA A 88 4.09 -11.40 -1.39
N GLY A 89 4.90 -12.45 -1.45
CA GLY A 89 5.73 -12.78 -2.60
C GLY A 89 4.91 -13.44 -3.71
N ARG A 90 5.44 -14.50 -4.31
CA ARG A 90 4.74 -15.30 -5.35
C ARG A 90 3.88 -16.42 -4.76
N GLU A 91 3.94 -16.62 -3.45
CA GLU A 91 3.13 -17.60 -2.76
C GLU A 91 1.64 -17.20 -2.71
N LYS A 92 0.78 -18.18 -2.45
CA LYS A 92 -0.65 -17.97 -2.27
C LYS A 92 -0.91 -17.14 -1.01
N PHE A 93 -1.97 -16.35 -1.03
CA PHE A 93 -2.48 -15.67 0.15
C PHE A 93 -2.79 -16.67 1.27
N LYS A 94 -2.39 -16.32 2.49
CA LYS A 94 -2.66 -17.06 3.73
C LYS A 94 -3.40 -16.11 4.65
N LYS A 95 -4.66 -16.43 4.92
CA LYS A 95 -5.45 -15.72 5.92
C LYS A 95 -4.76 -15.89 7.27
N LEU A 96 -4.52 -14.76 7.95
CA LEU A 96 -4.11 -14.76 9.35
C LEU A 96 -5.41 -14.95 10.15
N GLU A 97 -5.48 -15.99 10.97
CA GLU A 97 -6.59 -16.21 11.92
C GLU A 97 -6.51 -15.24 13.09
#